data_AF-A0AAX0YSY3-F1
#
_entry.id   AF-A0AAX0YSY3-F1
#
_cell.length_a   1.000
_cell.length_b   1.000
_cell.length_c   1.000
_cell.angle_alpha   90.00
_cell.angle_beta   90.00
_cell.angle_gamma   90.00
#
_symmetry.space_group_name_H-M   'P 1'
#
loop_
_entity.id
_entity.type
_entity.pdbx_description
1 polymer ?
#
loop_
_entity_poly.entity_id
_entity_poly.type
_entity_poly.pdbx_seq_one_letter_code
_entity_poly.pdbx_strand_id
1 'polypeptide(L)'
;MGLMNKKITISLLSILALSGWITTAVQIYLASENKALLLDKILDNPFNLVSLQLQIERDIKDPVEIIQFWVKNGWTAETGSLLTICNNNKDKLSSILSSDQINEACRLVNTGI
;
A
#
# COMPACT_ATOMS: atom_id res chain seq x y z
N MET A 1 28.21 -15.49 -51.54
CA MET A 1 27.64 -14.73 -50.40
C MET A 1 28.48 -15.06 -49.16
N GLY A 2 29.39 -14.17 -48.77
CA GLY A 2 30.57 -14.51 -47.95
C GLY A 2 30.33 -14.84 -46.48
N LEU A 3 31.19 -15.68 -45.90
CA LEU A 3 31.21 -16.12 -44.49
C LEU A 3 31.09 -14.99 -43.47
N MET A 4 31.58 -13.78 -43.82
CA MET A 4 31.55 -12.56 -43.00
C MET A 4 30.12 -12.06 -42.77
N ASN A 5 29.25 -12.14 -43.76
CA ASN A 5 27.82 -11.78 -43.60
C ASN A 5 27.12 -12.71 -42.63
N LYS A 6 27.43 -14.01 -42.65
CA LYS A 6 26.82 -15.00 -41.74
C LYS A 6 27.19 -14.74 -40.28
N LYS A 7 28.45 -14.40 -39.99
CA LYS A 7 28.90 -14.05 -38.64
C LYS A 7 28.25 -12.77 -38.13
N ILE A 8 28.13 -11.75 -38.98
CA ILE A 8 27.46 -10.49 -38.65
C ILE A 8 25.97 -10.72 -38.37
N THR A 9 25.28 -11.49 -39.21
CA THR A 9 23.86 -11.83 -39.00
C THR A 9 23.65 -12.60 -37.70
N ILE A 10 24.50 -13.58 -37.38
CA ILE A 10 24.41 -14.33 -36.11
C ILE A 10 24.65 -13.42 -34.91
N SER A 11 25.62 -12.51 -34.98
CA SER A 11 25.88 -11.54 -33.92
C SER A 11 24.68 -10.61 -33.68
N LEU A 12 24.08 -10.08 -34.75
CA LEU A 12 22.88 -9.25 -34.67
C LEU A 12 21.68 -10.00 -34.08
N LEU A 13 21.46 -11.25 -34.49
CA LEU A 13 20.39 -12.09 -33.95
C LEU A 13 20.62 -12.40 -32.46
N SER A 14 21.88 -12.59 -32.04
CA SER A 14 22.23 -12.83 -30.65
C SER A 14 21.99 -11.59 -29.78
N ILE A 15 22.36 -10.40 -30.28
CA ILE A 15 22.09 -9.12 -29.62
C ILE A 15 20.58 -8.88 -29.49
N LEU A 16 19.81 -9.16 -30.55
CA LEU A 16 18.36 -9.00 -30.55
C LEU A 16 17.66 -9.97 -29.57
N ALA A 17 18.17 -11.21 -29.45
CA ALA A 17 17.68 -12.16 -28.47
C ALA A 17 18.01 -11.71 -27.04
N LEU A 18 19.23 -11.22 -26.79
CA LEU A 18 19.67 -10.71 -25.49
C LEU A 18 18.93 -9.45 -25.07
N SER A 19 18.60 -8.55 -26.01
CA SER A 19 17.88 -7.31 -25.68
C SER A 19 16.50 -7.59 -25.10
N GLY A 20 15.79 -8.63 -25.58
CA GLY A 20 14.49 -9.02 -25.03
C GLY A 20 14.55 -9.43 -23.55
N TRP A 21 15.60 -10.17 -23.16
CA TRP A 21 15.81 -10.57 -21.77
C TRP A 21 16.19 -9.39 -20.88
N ILE A 22 17.06 -8.49 -21.37
CA ILE A 22 17.43 -7.28 -20.62
C ILE A 22 16.21 -6.39 -20.41
N THR A 23 15.43 -6.13 -21.45
CA THR A 23 14.19 -5.35 -21.33
C THR A 23 13.22 -6.00 -20.34
N THR A 24 13.06 -7.33 -20.38
CA THR A 24 12.20 -8.05 -19.45
C THR A 24 12.68 -7.91 -18.00
N ALA A 25 13.98 -8.08 -17.75
CA ALA A 25 14.56 -7.91 -16.42
C ALA A 25 14.35 -6.49 -15.87
N VAL A 26 14.54 -5.46 -16.71
CA VAL A 26 14.28 -4.06 -16.35
C VAL A 26 12.80 -3.84 -16.00
N GLN A 27 11.88 -4.38 -16.80
CA GLN A 27 10.45 -4.23 -16.55
C GLN A 27 9.99 -4.94 -15.27
N ILE A 28 10.55 -6.12 -14.97
CA ILE A 28 10.29 -6.83 -13.70
C ILE A 28 10.79 -6.00 -12.52
N TYR A 29 12.00 -5.44 -12.61
CA TYR A 29 12.56 -4.59 -11.58
C TYR A 29 11.68 -3.35 -11.34
N LEU A 30 11.31 -2.62 -12.40
CA LEU A 30 10.45 -1.45 -12.30
C LEU A 30 9.06 -1.80 -11.77
N ALA A 31 8.48 -2.94 -12.15
CA ALA A 31 7.21 -3.41 -11.61
C ALA A 31 7.29 -3.71 -10.11
N SER A 32 8.41 -4.29 -9.65
CA SER A 32 8.66 -4.55 -8.23
C SER A 32 8.75 -3.25 -7.43
N GLU A 33 9.56 -2.29 -7.89
CA GLU A 33 9.70 -0.98 -7.26
C GLU A 33 8.36 -0.23 -7.24
N ASN A 34 7.63 -0.24 -8.36
CA ASN A 34 6.30 0.36 -8.44
C ASN A 34 5.33 -0.31 -7.48
N LYS A 35 5.39 -1.63 -7.28
CA LYS A 35 4.54 -2.32 -6.31
C LYS A 35 4.82 -1.86 -4.89
N ALA A 36 6.08 -1.67 -4.52
CA ALA A 36 6.46 -1.14 -3.21
C ALA A 36 5.94 0.29 -3.01
N LEU A 37 6.08 1.16 -4.01
CA LEU A 37 5.54 2.53 -3.97
C LEU A 37 4.00 2.57 -3.92
N LEU A 38 3.33 1.69 -4.67
CA LEU A 38 1.87 1.57 -4.65
C LEU A 38 1.36 1.07 -3.30
N LEU A 39 2.08 0.15 -2.65
CA LEU A 39 1.76 -0.35 -1.31
C LEU A 39 1.90 0.72 -0.21
N ASP A 40 2.77 1.72 -0.38
CA ASP A 40 2.81 2.84 0.57
C ASP A 40 1.68 3.85 0.28
N LYS A 41 1.47 4.18 -1.01
CA LYS A 41 0.43 5.12 -1.44
C LYS A 41 -0.99 4.63 -1.21
N ILE A 42 -1.24 3.31 -1.25
CA ILE A 42 -2.57 2.75 -0.99
C ILE A 42 -3.08 3.10 0.41
N LEU A 43 -2.16 3.40 1.34
CA LEU A 43 -2.51 3.76 2.72
C LEU A 43 -2.68 5.25 2.93
N ASP A 44 -2.25 6.11 2.00
CA ASP A 44 -2.37 7.57 2.19
C ASP A 44 -3.83 8.02 2.25
N ASN A 45 -4.66 7.52 1.33
CA ASN A 45 -6.08 7.88 1.31
C ASN A 45 -6.83 7.35 2.55
N PRO A 46 -6.74 6.06 2.92
CA PRO A 46 -7.27 5.55 4.18
C PRO A 46 -6.78 6.33 5.40
N PHE A 47 -5.48 6.62 5.46
CA PHE A 47 -4.89 7.34 6.58
C PHE A 47 -5.43 8.76 6.69
N ASN A 48 -5.50 9.49 5.57
CA ASN A 48 -6.02 10.85 5.55
C ASN A 48 -7.49 10.90 5.97
N LEU A 49 -8.31 9.93 5.55
CA LEU A 49 -9.72 9.85 5.95
C LEU A 49 -9.86 9.61 7.45
N VAL A 50 -9.15 8.62 8.00
CA VAL A 50 -9.17 8.32 9.44
C VAL A 50 -8.62 9.50 10.24
N SER A 51 -7.49 10.09 9.82
CA SER A 51 -6.87 11.23 10.50
C SER A 51 -7.80 12.44 10.51
N LEU A 52 -8.43 12.76 9.38
CA LEU A 52 -9.36 13.88 9.28
C LEU A 52 -10.56 13.68 10.20
N GLN A 53 -11.18 12.50 10.15
CA GLN A 53 -12.38 12.24 10.95
C GLN A 53 -12.05 12.21 12.45
N LEU A 54 -10.93 11.59 12.85
CA LEU A 54 -10.45 11.63 14.24
C LEU A 54 -10.15 13.05 14.70
N GLN A 55 -9.56 13.91 13.86
CA GLN A 55 -9.27 15.30 14.21
C GLN A 55 -10.54 16.14 14.40
N ILE A 56 -11.56 15.95 13.56
CA ILE A 56 -12.85 16.66 13.68
C ILE A 56 -13.53 16.35 15.01
N GLU A 57 -13.43 15.10 15.48
CA GLU A 57 -14.16 14.62 16.66
C GLU A 57 -13.32 14.62 17.95
N ARG A 58 -12.00 14.86 17.86
CA ARG A 58 -11.03 14.67 18.95
C ARG A 58 -11.22 15.59 20.15
N ASP A 59 -11.70 16.80 19.92
CA ASP A 59 -11.94 17.77 21.00
C ASP A 59 -13.12 17.35 21.90
N ILE A 60 -13.86 16.32 21.49
CA ILE A 60 -15.12 15.91 22.10
C ILE A 60 -15.00 14.55 22.80
N LYS A 61 -14.20 13.61 22.28
CA LYS A 61 -14.11 12.23 22.77
C LYS A 61 -12.73 11.61 22.57
N ASP A 62 -12.41 10.59 23.38
CA ASP A 62 -11.22 9.77 23.16
C ASP A 62 -11.30 9.10 21.76
N PRO A 63 -10.20 9.02 20.99
CA PRO A 63 -10.19 8.39 19.67
C PRO A 63 -10.76 6.97 19.63
N VAL A 64 -10.58 6.16 20.68
CA VAL A 64 -11.13 4.81 20.74
C VAL A 64 -12.65 4.85 20.88
N GLU A 65 -13.21 5.79 21.64
CA GLU A 65 -14.66 5.96 21.76
C GLU A 65 -15.30 6.38 20.43
N ILE A 66 -14.61 7.23 19.68
CA ILE A 66 -15.01 7.65 18.32
C ILE A 66 -15.03 6.43 17.38
N ILE A 67 -13.97 5.62 17.41
CA ILE A 67 -13.86 4.41 16.57
C ILE A 67 -14.94 3.38 16.97
N GLN A 68 -15.18 3.18 18.27
CA GLN A 68 -16.29 2.34 18.74
C GLN A 68 -17.64 2.84 18.24
N PHE A 69 -17.84 4.17 18.22
CA PHE A 69 -19.04 4.77 17.66
C PHE A 69 -19.17 4.47 16.16
N TRP A 70 -18.10 4.60 15.37
CA TRP A 70 -18.12 4.26 13.94
C TRP A 70 -18.48 2.79 13.70
N VAL A 71 -17.87 1.88 14.47
CA VAL A 71 -18.14 0.43 14.39
C VAL A 71 -19.60 0.13 14.71
N LYS A 72 -20.13 0.68 15.82
CA LYS A 72 -21.52 0.47 16.24
C LYS A 72 -22.54 1.02 15.26
N ASN A 73 -22.22 2.12 14.56
CA ASN A 73 -23.12 2.75 13.59
C ASN A 73 -22.90 2.26 12.15
N GLY A 74 -21.96 1.33 11.92
CA GLY A 74 -21.69 0.78 10.58
C GLY A 74 -21.12 1.81 9.60
N TRP A 75 -20.30 2.74 10.07
CA TRP A 75 -19.66 3.77 9.24
C TRP A 75 -18.52 3.16 8.42
N THR A 76 -18.84 2.68 7.22
CA THR A 76 -17.98 1.80 6.42
C THR A 76 -16.75 2.49 5.82
N ALA A 77 -16.80 3.81 5.59
CA ALA A 77 -15.68 4.52 4.98
C ALA A 77 -14.50 4.61 5.96
N GLU A 78 -14.79 4.97 7.20
CA GLU A 78 -13.87 5.13 8.31
C GLU A 78 -13.38 3.76 8.79
N THR A 79 -14.31 2.84 9.08
CA THR A 79 -13.96 1.49 9.55
C THR A 79 -13.23 0.67 8.48
N GLY A 80 -13.62 0.78 7.21
CA GLY A 80 -12.93 0.12 6.09
C GLY A 80 -11.53 0.70 5.84
N SER A 81 -11.37 2.02 5.97
CA SER A 81 -10.06 2.67 5.90
C SER A 81 -9.15 2.23 7.04
N LEU A 82 -9.67 2.23 8.27
CA LEU A 82 -8.93 1.80 9.45
C LEU A 82 -8.55 0.32 9.37
N LEU A 83 -9.46 -0.55 8.93
CA LEU A 83 -9.19 -1.97 8.68
C LEU A 83 -8.07 -2.17 7.65
N THR A 84 -8.09 -1.39 6.57
CA THR A 84 -7.05 -1.42 5.53
C THR A 84 -5.68 -1.08 6.12
N ILE A 85 -5.60 -0.04 6.95
CA ILE A 85 -4.33 0.35 7.60
C ILE A 85 -3.88 -0.74 8.57
N CYS A 86 -4.77 -1.26 9.42
CA CYS A 86 -4.47 -2.29 10.41
C CYS A 86 -3.91 -3.58 9.78
N ASN A 87 -4.39 -3.96 8.59
CA ASN A 87 -3.97 -5.19 7.91
C ASN A 87 -2.67 -5.05 7.12
N ASN A 88 -2.24 -3.82 6.80
CA ASN A 88 -1.07 -3.58 5.95
C ASN A 88 0.09 -2.92 6.71
N ASN A 89 -0.18 -1.85 7.48
CA ASN A 89 0.82 -1.14 8.27
C ASN A 89 0.14 -0.33 9.39
N LYS A 90 -0.15 -0.99 10.53
CA LYS A 90 -0.78 -0.33 11.69
C LYS A 90 0.07 0.79 12.28
N ASP A 91 1.40 0.72 12.13
CA ASP A 91 2.32 1.73 12.68
C ASP A 91 2.16 3.10 11.99
N LYS A 92 1.53 3.15 10.80
CA LYS A 92 1.16 4.41 10.13
C LYS A 92 0.22 5.27 11.00
N LEU A 93 -0.53 4.67 11.93
CA LEU A 93 -1.40 5.36 12.89
C LEU A 93 -0.66 6.02 14.06
N SER A 94 0.63 5.72 14.28
CA SER A 94 1.42 6.23 15.42
C SER A 94 1.58 7.75 15.47
N SER A 95 1.36 8.42 14.34
CA SER A 95 1.33 9.89 14.26
C SER A 95 0.06 10.49 14.87
N ILE A 96 -1.01 9.70 15.03
CA ILE A 96 -2.33 10.17 15.47
C ILE A 96 -2.91 9.38 16.64
N LEU A 97 -2.39 8.21 17.00
CA LEU A 97 -2.85 7.36 18.10
C LEU A 97 -1.68 6.85 18.94
N SER A 98 -1.90 6.60 20.23
CA SER A 98 -0.94 5.89 21.07
C SER A 98 -0.91 4.40 20.75
N SER A 99 0.16 3.68 21.14
CA SER A 99 0.29 2.24 20.89
C SER A 99 -0.90 1.42 21.41
N ASP A 100 -1.43 1.76 22.58
CA ASP A 100 -2.59 1.08 23.16
C ASP A 100 -3.86 1.37 22.37
N GLN A 101 -4.06 2.63 21.96
CA GLN A 101 -5.18 3.04 21.12
C GLN A 101 -5.12 2.37 19.74
N ILE A 102 -3.93 2.18 19.16
CA ILE A 102 -3.75 1.47 17.88
C ILE A 102 -4.19 0.01 18.01
N ASN A 103 -3.72 -0.68 19.07
CA ASN A 103 -4.06 -2.08 19.27
C ASN A 103 -5.57 -2.26 19.48
N GLU A 104 -6.20 -1.37 20.25
CA GLU A 104 -7.63 -1.42 20.48
C GLU A 104 -8.45 -1.04 19.24
N ALA A 105 -8.06 0.03 18.52
CA ALA A 105 -8.67 0.41 17.25
C ALA A 105 -8.66 -0.74 16.24
N CYS A 106 -7.51 -1.40 16.08
CA CYS A 106 -7.38 -2.54 15.17
C CYS A 106 -8.17 -3.76 15.66
N ARG A 107 -8.31 -3.98 16.97
CA ARG A 107 -9.18 -5.03 17.52
C ARG A 107 -10.64 -4.76 17.16
N LEU A 108 -11.12 -3.53 17.37
CA LEU A 108 -12.49 -3.12 17.12
C LEU A 108 -12.92 -3.33 15.67
N VAL A 109 -12.11 -2.87 14.70
CA VAL A 109 -12.48 -2.99 13.27
C VAL A 109 -12.34 -4.40 12.70
N ASN A 110 -11.52 -5.26 13.31
CA ASN A 110 -11.41 -6.67 12.89
C ASN A 110 -12.53 -7.55 13.47
N THR A 111 -13.02 -7.23 14.66
CA THR A 111 -14.04 -8.03 15.37
C THR A 111 -15.45 -7.48 15.24
N GLY A 112 -15.58 -6.19 14.91
CA GLY A 112 -16.86 -5.49 14.84
C GLY A 112 -17.50 -5.20 16.20
N ILE A 113 -16.79 -5.44 17.32
CA ILE A 113 -17.30 -5.31 18.71
C ILE A 113 -16.23 -4.74 19.66
#